data_AF-A0A3B8SMQ7-F1
#
_entry.id   AF-A0A3B8SMQ7-F1
#
_cell.length_a   1.000
_cell.length_b   1.000
_cell.length_c   1.000
_cell.angle_alpha   90.00
_cell.angle_beta   90.00
_cell.angle_gamma   90.00
#
_symmetry.space_group_name_H-M   'P 1'
#
loop_
_entity.id
_entity.type
_entity.pdbx_description
1 polymer ?
#
loop_
_entity_poly.entity_id
_entity_poly.type
_entity_poly.pdbx_seq_one_letter_code
_entity_poly.pdbx_strand_id
1 'polypeptide(L)'
;MSEEWIERKVAQEIFSLTTKQFGRVMRNIKRRHERDYYLWIKKDKDKKTKMYVKQECVDWLKEVYFNKEEHYLTSEIRFYKKKIFDLENELGIDHKRKKYQSFSLRFLPYLFGKNINAIHVALHRMKKVFPYSITFEDDGVICVKEEGVRWLYENYFKRDYLEELEEYKFELEIRKSNVNVKTH
;
A
#
# COMPACT_ATOMS: atom_id res chain seq x y z
N MET A 1 -25.04 5.03 -2.01
CA MET A 1 -25.04 4.06 -0.91
C MET A 1 -23.80 4.33 -0.07
N SER A 2 -23.99 4.70 1.19
CA SER A 2 -22.97 5.28 2.07
C SER A 2 -21.93 4.26 2.53
N GLU A 3 -20.68 4.72 2.66
CA GLU A 3 -19.50 4.00 3.13
C GLU A 3 -19.79 2.92 4.18
N GLU A 4 -19.40 1.70 3.83
CA GLU A 4 -19.96 0.44 4.30
C GLU A 4 -19.26 0.00 5.59
N TRP A 5 -19.86 0.34 6.74
CA TRP A 5 -19.39 -0.09 8.06
C TRP A 5 -20.02 -1.43 8.43
N ILE A 6 -19.20 -2.44 8.75
CA ILE A 6 -19.66 -3.77 9.17
C ILE A 6 -19.59 -3.89 10.69
N GLU A 7 -20.62 -4.48 11.32
CA GLU A 7 -20.58 -4.79 12.75
C GLU A 7 -19.43 -5.76 13.07
N ARG A 8 -18.68 -5.51 14.15
CA ARG A 8 -17.51 -6.33 14.54
C ARG A 8 -17.79 -7.82 14.57
N LYS A 9 -18.98 -8.23 15.04
CA LYS A 9 -19.37 -9.64 15.13
C LYS A 9 -19.38 -10.32 13.76
N VAL A 10 -19.92 -9.65 12.75
CA VAL A 10 -19.93 -10.15 11.37
C VAL A 10 -18.50 -10.31 10.84
N ALA A 11 -17.64 -9.31 11.06
CA ALA A 11 -16.22 -9.42 10.71
C ALA A 11 -15.51 -10.58 11.44
N GLN A 12 -15.86 -10.85 12.70
CA GLN A 12 -15.34 -11.99 13.44
C GLN A 12 -15.79 -13.33 12.83
N GLU A 13 -17.05 -13.44 12.43
CA GLU A 13 -17.61 -14.64 11.81
C GLU A 13 -16.96 -14.94 10.45
N ILE A 14 -16.80 -13.92 9.60
CA ILE A 14 -16.13 -14.05 8.28
C ILE A 14 -14.76 -14.74 8.40
N PHE A 15 -14.00 -14.40 9.43
CA PHE A 15 -12.64 -14.93 9.63
C PHE A 15 -12.55 -15.99 10.73
N SER A 16 -13.69 -16.45 11.27
CA SER A 16 -13.75 -17.42 12.38
C SER A 16 -12.87 -17.03 13.59
N LEU A 17 -12.93 -15.75 14.00
CA LEU A 17 -12.08 -15.18 15.05
C LEU A 17 -12.81 -15.02 16.39
N THR A 18 -12.18 -15.52 17.46
CA THR A 18 -12.56 -15.14 18.82
C THR A 18 -12.33 -13.65 19.08
N THR A 19 -13.00 -13.08 20.09
CA THR A 19 -12.82 -11.67 20.48
C THR A 19 -11.36 -11.33 20.79
N LYS A 20 -10.62 -12.27 21.41
CA LYS A 20 -9.21 -12.09 21.73
C LYS A 20 -8.32 -12.09 20.48
N GLN A 21 -8.59 -12.97 19.52
CA GLN A 21 -7.87 -13.00 18.24
C GLN A 21 -8.15 -11.72 17.45
N PHE A 22 -9.42 -11.33 17.32
CA PHE A 22 -9.81 -10.09 16.65
C PHE A 22 -9.10 -8.86 17.27
N GLY A 23 -9.07 -8.76 18.59
CA GLY A 23 -8.36 -7.66 19.27
C GLY A 23 -6.83 -7.68 19.07
N ARG A 24 -6.21 -8.83 18.79
CA ARG A 24 -4.79 -8.91 18.38
C ARG A 24 -4.60 -8.42 16.96
N VAL A 25 -5.46 -8.86 16.05
CA VAL A 25 -5.47 -8.45 14.63
C VAL A 25 -5.62 -6.94 14.51
N MET A 26 -6.60 -6.34 15.20
CA MET A 26 -6.81 -4.88 15.12
C MET A 26 -5.64 -4.07 15.69
N ARG A 27 -4.97 -4.57 16.75
CA ARG A 27 -3.74 -3.91 17.25
C ARG A 27 -2.60 -3.99 16.26
N ASN A 28 -2.51 -5.07 15.49
CA ASN A 28 -1.51 -5.23 14.45
C ASN A 28 -1.77 -4.32 13.25
N ILE A 29 -3.04 -4.13 12.89
CA ILE A 29 -3.47 -3.17 11.85
C ILE A 29 -3.14 -1.75 12.29
N LYS A 30 -3.53 -1.36 13.50
CA LYS A 30 -3.30 0.01 14.00
C LYS A 30 -1.84 0.43 13.97
N ARG A 31 -0.91 -0.51 14.19
CA ARG A 31 0.54 -0.24 14.13
C ARG A 31 1.09 -0.17 12.70
N ARG A 32 0.41 -0.77 11.73
CA ARG A 32 0.85 -0.82 10.33
C ARG A 32 0.26 0.34 9.52
N HIS A 33 -0.98 0.69 9.81
CA HIS A 33 -1.73 1.72 9.08
C HIS A 33 -2.11 2.83 10.05
N GLU A 34 -1.11 3.59 10.51
CA GLU A 34 -1.34 4.66 11.49
C GLU A 34 -2.26 5.76 10.94
N ARG A 35 -2.23 5.98 9.61
CA ARG A 35 -3.02 6.99 8.92
C ARG A 35 -4.42 6.51 8.52
N ASP A 36 -4.67 5.20 8.52
CA ASP A 36 -5.97 4.65 8.14
C ASP A 36 -6.86 4.39 9.36
N TYR A 37 -8.05 5.01 9.38
CA TYR A 37 -9.03 4.80 10.44
C TYR A 37 -10.03 3.67 10.09
N TYR A 38 -9.75 2.47 10.60
CA TYR A 38 -10.53 1.27 10.26
C TYR A 38 -11.61 0.86 11.28
N LEU A 39 -11.72 1.53 12.42
CA LEU A 39 -12.61 1.13 13.51
C LEU A 39 -13.49 2.28 13.98
N TRP A 40 -14.81 2.12 13.96
CA TRP A 40 -15.74 3.08 14.55
C TRP A 40 -16.42 2.47 15.77
N ILE A 41 -16.54 3.26 16.84
CA ILE A 41 -17.18 2.84 18.09
C ILE A 41 -18.39 3.73 18.34
N LYS A 42 -19.57 3.12 18.34
CA LYS A 42 -20.83 3.79 18.67
C LYS A 42 -21.30 3.36 20.05
N LYS A 43 -21.58 4.32 20.93
CA LYS A 43 -22.30 4.08 22.18
C LYS A 43 -23.80 4.17 21.90
N ASP A 44 -24.54 3.13 22.25
CA ASP A 44 -25.99 3.14 22.17
C ASP A 44 -26.61 3.89 23.36
N LYS A 45 -27.90 4.25 23.25
CA LYS A 45 -28.67 4.90 24.32
C LYS A 45 -28.66 4.07 25.61
N ASP A 46 -28.55 2.76 25.49
CA ASP A 46 -28.48 1.79 26.60
C ASP A 46 -27.06 1.60 27.18
N LYS A 47 -26.12 2.51 26.90
CA LYS A 47 -24.69 2.40 27.28
C LYS A 47 -23.95 1.16 26.74
N LYS A 48 -24.59 0.36 25.87
CA LYS A 48 -23.93 -0.75 25.17
C LYS A 48 -23.05 -0.18 24.05
N THR A 49 -21.80 -0.61 24.02
CA THR A 49 -20.85 -0.20 23.00
C THR A 49 -20.92 -1.15 21.82
N LYS A 50 -21.32 -0.65 20.65
CA LYS A 50 -21.22 -1.36 19.37
C LYS A 50 -19.96 -0.93 18.64
N MET A 51 -19.23 -1.89 18.10
CA MET A 51 -18.01 -1.65 17.32
C MET A 51 -18.28 -2.00 15.87
N TYR A 52 -17.82 -1.15 14.98
CA TYR A 52 -17.91 -1.31 13.53
C TYR A 52 -16.51 -1.25 12.91
N VAL A 53 -16.37 -1.94 11.79
CA VAL A 53 -15.15 -2.10 11.03
C VAL A 53 -15.43 -1.59 9.62
N LYS A 54 -14.58 -0.72 9.08
CA LYS A 54 -14.71 -0.24 7.70
C LYS A 54 -14.62 -1.44 6.75
N GLN A 55 -15.48 -1.55 5.73
CA GLN A 55 -15.44 -2.63 4.74
C GLN A 55 -14.04 -2.83 4.16
N GLU A 56 -13.34 -1.73 3.87
CA GLU A 56 -11.96 -1.74 3.39
C GLU A 56 -11.00 -2.52 4.30
N CYS A 57 -11.17 -2.44 5.62
CA CYS A 57 -10.37 -3.22 6.56
C CYS A 57 -10.67 -4.72 6.46
N VAL A 58 -11.92 -5.08 6.21
CA VAL A 58 -12.33 -6.47 6.00
C VAL A 58 -11.74 -7.01 4.69
N ASP A 59 -11.77 -6.21 3.63
CA ASP A 59 -11.12 -6.54 2.36
C ASP A 59 -9.61 -6.73 2.56
N TRP A 60 -8.94 -5.81 3.27
CA TRP A 60 -7.51 -5.90 3.55
C TRP A 60 -7.17 -7.15 4.37
N LEU A 61 -7.98 -7.49 5.37
CA LEU A 61 -7.79 -8.71 6.15
C LEU A 61 -7.84 -9.96 5.29
N LYS A 62 -8.77 -10.00 4.32
CA LYS A 62 -8.94 -11.11 3.40
C LYS A 62 -7.81 -11.19 2.37
N GLU A 63 -7.51 -10.08 1.69
CA GLU A 63 -6.58 -10.02 0.56
C GLU A 63 -5.11 -10.00 1.00
N VAL A 64 -4.80 -9.49 2.20
CA VAL A 64 -3.44 -9.26 2.69
C VAL A 64 -3.13 -10.06 3.95
N TYR A 65 -3.88 -9.86 5.03
CA TYR A 65 -3.48 -10.38 6.36
C TYR A 65 -3.61 -11.90 6.49
N PHE A 66 -4.71 -12.45 6.01
CA PHE A 66 -4.99 -13.89 6.05
C PHE A 66 -4.59 -14.61 4.75
N ASN A 67 -4.13 -13.86 3.74
CA ASN A 67 -3.59 -14.42 2.53
C ASN A 67 -2.22 -15.07 2.81
N LYS A 68 -2.11 -16.36 2.50
CA LYS A 68 -0.89 -17.16 2.71
C LYS A 68 -0.20 -17.52 1.39
N GLU A 69 -0.77 -17.17 0.25
CA GLU A 69 -0.29 -17.59 -1.07
C GLU A 69 0.93 -16.78 -1.53
N GLU A 70 1.02 -15.51 -1.14
CA GLU A 70 2.11 -14.63 -1.53
C GLU A 70 2.68 -13.84 -0.34
N HIS A 71 3.85 -13.23 -0.55
CA HIS A 71 4.49 -12.40 0.47
C HIS A 71 3.63 -11.18 0.79
N TYR A 72 3.40 -10.91 2.08
CA TYR A 72 2.46 -9.89 2.55
C TYR A 72 2.64 -8.51 1.88
N LEU A 73 3.88 -8.02 1.72
CA LEU A 73 4.12 -6.73 1.03
C LEU A 73 3.62 -6.70 -0.41
N THR A 74 3.71 -7.83 -1.11
CA THR A 74 3.21 -7.94 -2.48
C THR A 74 1.70 -7.79 -2.49
N SER A 75 1.00 -8.50 -1.61
CA SER A 75 -0.45 -8.38 -1.45
C SER A 75 -0.86 -6.97 -1.05
N GLU A 76 -0.13 -6.37 -0.11
CA GLU A 76 -0.38 -5.02 0.40
C GLU A 76 -0.23 -3.98 -0.71
N ILE A 77 0.87 -4.02 -1.48
CA ILE A 77 1.07 -3.15 -2.64
C ILE A 77 -0.08 -3.33 -3.66
N ARG A 78 -0.50 -4.57 -3.94
CA ARG A 78 -1.61 -4.84 -4.87
C ARG A 78 -2.92 -4.24 -4.36
N PHE A 79 -3.20 -4.40 -3.07
CA PHE A 79 -4.38 -3.84 -2.41
C PHE A 79 -4.42 -2.31 -2.55
N TYR A 80 -3.32 -1.63 -2.21
CA TYR A 80 -3.26 -0.16 -2.33
C TYR A 80 -3.37 0.32 -3.78
N LYS A 81 -2.71 -0.34 -4.73
CA LYS A 81 -2.86 0.00 -6.17
C LYS A 81 -4.32 -0.07 -6.63
N LYS A 82 -5.05 -1.13 -6.23
CA LYS A 82 -6.48 -1.29 -6.53
C LYS A 82 -7.30 -0.16 -5.91
N LYS A 83 -7.10 0.14 -4.63
CA LYS A 83 -7.85 1.21 -3.93
C LYS A 83 -7.56 2.59 -4.49
N ILE A 84 -6.32 2.90 -4.85
CA ILE A 84 -5.96 4.14 -5.53
C ILE A 84 -6.69 4.27 -6.86
N PHE A 85 -6.69 3.20 -7.67
CA PHE A 85 -7.40 3.18 -8.95
C PHE A 85 -8.90 3.39 -8.78
N ASP A 86 -9.53 2.73 -7.81
CA ASP A 86 -10.95 2.93 -7.50
C ASP A 86 -11.23 4.40 -7.09
N LEU A 87 -10.40 4.99 -6.23
CA LEU A 87 -10.52 6.39 -5.80
C LEU A 87 -10.32 7.39 -6.95
N GLU A 88 -9.36 7.15 -7.84
CA GLU A 88 -9.14 7.99 -9.02
C GLU A 88 -10.34 7.97 -9.96
N ASN A 89 -10.92 6.78 -10.19
CA ASN A 89 -12.14 6.63 -10.99
C ASN A 89 -13.34 7.35 -10.35
N GLU A 90 -13.52 7.21 -9.03
CA GLU A 90 -14.57 7.92 -8.29
C GLU A 90 -14.41 9.45 -8.36
N LEU A 91 -13.17 9.94 -8.36
CA LEU A 91 -12.84 11.35 -8.49
C LEU A 91 -12.85 11.86 -9.94
N GLY A 92 -12.95 10.97 -10.93
CA GLY A 92 -12.90 11.31 -12.36
C GLY A 92 -11.54 11.86 -12.81
N ILE A 93 -10.44 11.47 -12.15
CA ILE A 93 -9.08 11.89 -12.53
C ILE A 93 -8.35 10.78 -13.28
N ASP A 94 -7.41 11.16 -14.15
CA ASP A 94 -6.60 10.18 -14.89
C ASP A 94 -5.69 9.38 -13.94
N HIS A 95 -5.58 8.09 -14.21
CA HIS A 95 -4.83 7.16 -13.35
C HIS A 95 -3.33 7.50 -13.37
N LYS A 96 -2.80 7.92 -12.23
CA LYS A 96 -1.41 8.36 -12.09
C LYS A 96 -0.47 7.16 -12.04
N ARG A 97 -0.07 6.65 -13.20
CA ARG A 97 0.98 5.63 -13.30
C ARG A 97 2.33 6.23 -12.91
N LYS A 98 3.04 5.58 -11.98
CA LYS A 98 4.43 5.94 -11.67
C LYS A 98 5.27 5.73 -12.92
N LYS A 99 5.84 6.82 -13.45
CA LYS A 99 6.78 6.79 -14.56
C LYS A 99 8.18 6.55 -13.98
N TYR A 100 8.86 5.55 -14.52
CA TYR A 100 10.25 5.29 -14.18
C TYR A 100 11.11 5.83 -15.32
N GLN A 101 12.36 6.13 -15.02
CA GLN A 101 13.32 6.52 -16.03
C GLN A 101 14.61 5.76 -15.77
N SER A 102 15.40 5.57 -16.84
CA SER A 102 16.78 5.12 -16.67
C SER A 102 17.53 6.09 -15.78
N PHE A 103 18.40 5.56 -14.91
CA PHE A 103 19.05 6.37 -13.89
C PHE A 103 20.51 5.97 -13.70
N SER A 104 21.38 6.95 -13.51
CA SER A 104 22.80 6.70 -13.28
C SER A 104 23.01 5.84 -12.03
N LEU A 105 23.80 4.77 -12.18
CA LEU A 105 24.11 3.84 -11.10
C LEU A 105 24.74 4.57 -9.91
N ARG A 106 25.59 5.56 -10.19
CA ARG A 106 26.26 6.40 -9.18
C ARG A 106 25.26 7.14 -8.28
N PHE A 107 24.11 7.54 -8.80
CA PHE A 107 23.14 8.36 -8.09
C PHE A 107 21.99 7.56 -7.46
N LEU A 108 21.91 6.25 -7.69
CA LEU A 108 20.88 5.39 -7.06
C LEU A 108 20.81 5.49 -5.52
N PRO A 109 21.94 5.61 -4.77
CA PRO A 109 21.87 5.81 -3.32
C PRO A 109 21.02 7.02 -2.94
N TYR A 110 21.13 8.12 -3.68
CA TYR A 110 20.35 9.34 -3.44
C TYR A 110 18.90 9.17 -3.86
N LEU A 111 18.64 8.55 -5.02
CA LEU A 111 17.28 8.31 -5.52
C LEU A 111 16.43 7.50 -4.53
N PHE A 112 17.03 6.47 -3.90
CA PHE A 112 16.33 5.60 -2.96
C PHE A 112 16.54 5.98 -1.48
N GLY A 113 17.37 7.01 -1.21
CA GLY A 113 17.77 7.35 0.16
C GLY A 113 18.45 6.19 0.90
N LYS A 114 19.22 5.35 0.20
CA LYS A 114 19.90 4.17 0.78
C LYS A 114 21.41 4.32 0.72
N ASN A 115 22.10 3.63 1.62
CA ASN A 115 23.55 3.55 1.56
C ASN A 115 24.02 2.72 0.34
N ILE A 116 25.27 2.95 -0.06
CA ILE A 116 25.88 2.32 -1.25
C ILE A 116 25.85 0.79 -1.16
N ASN A 117 26.10 0.22 0.02
CA ASN A 117 26.12 -1.23 0.22
C ASN A 117 24.74 -1.85 -0.05
N ALA A 118 23.67 -1.23 0.44
CA ALA A 118 22.30 -1.67 0.18
C ALA A 118 21.96 -1.64 -1.31
N ILE A 119 22.41 -0.59 -2.02
CA ILE A 119 22.26 -0.50 -3.48
C ILE A 119 23.04 -1.61 -4.18
N HIS A 120 24.29 -1.88 -3.81
CA HIS A 120 25.07 -2.98 -4.42
C HIS A 120 24.39 -4.35 -4.24
N VAL A 121 23.87 -4.64 -3.05
CA VAL A 121 23.09 -5.88 -2.80
C VAL A 121 21.83 -5.92 -3.66
N ALA A 122 21.12 -4.79 -3.77
CA ALA A 122 19.92 -4.67 -4.60
C ALA A 122 20.23 -4.94 -6.08
N LEU A 123 21.29 -4.30 -6.61
CA LEU A 123 21.74 -4.48 -7.98
C LEU A 123 22.16 -5.93 -8.26
N HIS A 124 22.87 -6.57 -7.32
CA HIS A 124 23.26 -7.97 -7.47
C HIS A 124 22.05 -8.91 -7.55
N ARG A 125 21.02 -8.67 -6.74
CA ARG A 125 19.77 -9.45 -6.79
C ARG A 125 18.97 -9.16 -8.06
N MET A 126 18.87 -7.90 -8.46
CA MET A 126 18.20 -7.48 -9.68
C MET A 126 18.81 -8.16 -10.93
N LYS A 127 20.14 -8.19 -11.04
CA LYS A 127 20.84 -8.83 -12.17
C LYS A 127 20.51 -10.33 -12.33
N LYS A 128 20.06 -11.01 -11.28
CA LYS A 128 19.64 -12.43 -11.35
C LYS A 128 18.23 -12.62 -11.91
N VAL A 129 17.44 -11.55 -11.95
CA VAL A 129 16.04 -11.58 -12.43
C VAL A 129 15.97 -11.36 -13.93
N PHE A 130 16.82 -10.47 -14.48
CA PHE A 130 16.79 -10.14 -15.89
C PHE A 130 17.71 -11.07 -16.70
N PRO A 131 17.23 -11.63 -17.82
CA PRO A 131 18.04 -12.51 -18.67
C PRO A 131 19.05 -11.75 -19.55
N TYR A 132 19.07 -10.42 -19.47
CA TYR A 132 19.91 -9.52 -20.26
C TYR A 132 20.55 -8.44 -19.38
N SER A 133 21.51 -7.70 -19.94
CA SER A 133 22.11 -6.57 -19.23
C SER A 133 21.09 -5.47 -18.96
N ILE A 134 20.79 -5.29 -17.67
CA ILE A 134 19.90 -4.25 -17.14
C ILE A 134 20.61 -2.89 -16.99
N THR A 135 21.91 -2.85 -17.30
CA THR A 135 22.74 -1.63 -17.30
C THR A 135 23.24 -1.33 -18.70
N PHE A 136 23.46 -0.05 -18.99
CA PHE A 136 24.03 0.45 -20.24
C PHE A 136 24.96 1.63 -19.94
N GLU A 137 25.80 2.00 -20.90
CA GLU A 137 26.64 3.18 -20.83
C GLU A 137 26.01 4.30 -21.67
N ASP A 138 25.98 5.51 -21.11
CA ASP A 138 25.49 6.73 -21.74
C ASP A 138 26.45 7.86 -21.38
N ASP A 139 27.11 8.43 -22.38
CA ASP A 139 28.14 9.48 -22.22
C ASP A 139 29.19 9.16 -21.12
N GLY A 140 29.74 7.94 -21.14
CA GLY A 140 30.72 7.47 -20.15
C GLY A 140 30.15 7.18 -18.76
N VAL A 141 28.83 7.28 -18.57
CA VAL A 141 28.13 7.01 -17.31
C VAL A 141 27.38 5.69 -17.39
N ILE A 142 27.61 4.81 -16.42
CA ILE A 142 26.84 3.58 -16.30
C ILE A 142 25.46 3.89 -15.71
N CYS A 143 24.42 3.56 -16.47
CA CYS A 143 23.02 3.75 -16.13
C CYS A 143 22.31 2.42 -15.96
N VAL A 144 21.31 2.38 -15.07
CA VAL A 144 20.33 1.29 -14.96
C VAL A 144 19.14 1.65 -15.83
N LYS A 145 18.68 0.71 -16.65
CA LYS A 145 17.49 0.88 -17.50
C LYS A 145 16.24 1.15 -16.65
N GLU A 146 15.28 1.87 -17.21
CA GLU A 146 13.98 2.15 -16.61
C GLU A 146 13.35 0.92 -15.93
N GLU A 147 13.32 -0.22 -16.62
CA GLU A 147 12.73 -1.46 -16.11
C GLU A 147 13.44 -2.03 -14.87
N GLY A 148 14.76 -1.77 -14.74
CA GLY A 148 15.55 -2.09 -13.56
C GLY A 148 15.26 -1.14 -12.40
N VAL A 149 15.16 0.16 -12.69
CA VAL A 149 14.76 1.16 -11.68
C VAL A 149 13.36 0.85 -11.15
N ARG A 150 12.41 0.51 -12.03
CA ARG A 150 11.07 0.02 -11.64
C ARG A 150 11.17 -1.21 -10.75
N TRP A 151 11.98 -2.20 -11.13
CA TRP A 151 12.14 -3.41 -10.33
C TRP A 151 12.66 -3.10 -8.92
N LEU A 152 13.63 -2.19 -8.79
CA LEU A 152 14.15 -1.77 -7.49
C LEU A 152 13.05 -1.16 -6.61
N TYR A 153 12.20 -0.28 -7.15
CA TYR A 153 11.05 0.26 -6.40
C TYR A 153 10.05 -0.83 -6.03
N GLU A 154 9.52 -1.56 -7.01
CA GLU A 154 8.34 -2.39 -6.81
C GLU A 154 8.64 -3.76 -6.20
N ASN A 155 9.88 -4.25 -6.31
CA ASN A 155 10.24 -5.62 -5.91
C ASN A 155 11.29 -5.69 -4.81
N TYR A 156 12.20 -4.72 -4.72
CA TYR A 156 13.26 -4.74 -3.72
C TYR A 156 12.97 -3.81 -2.54
N PHE A 157 12.77 -2.53 -2.81
CA PHE A 157 12.44 -1.49 -1.83
C PHE A 157 10.93 -1.37 -1.61
N LYS A 158 10.27 -2.53 -1.44
CA LYS A 158 8.80 -2.64 -1.33
C LYS A 158 8.20 -1.78 -0.22
N ARG A 159 8.93 -1.59 0.89
CA ARG A 159 8.46 -0.78 2.02
C ARG A 159 8.38 0.70 1.65
N ASP A 160 9.44 1.25 1.07
CA ASP A 160 9.44 2.65 0.63
C ASP A 160 8.39 2.86 -0.46
N TYR A 161 8.23 1.90 -1.37
CA TYR A 161 7.20 1.97 -2.39
C TYR A 161 5.77 1.89 -1.82
N LEU A 162 5.54 1.05 -0.82
CA LEU A 162 4.25 0.98 -0.14
C LEU A 162 3.92 2.30 0.57
N GLU A 163 4.90 2.92 1.23
CA GLU A 163 4.72 4.22 1.88
C GLU A 163 4.25 5.28 0.86
N GLU A 164 4.88 5.39 -0.30
CA GLU A 164 4.43 6.31 -1.36
C GLU A 164 2.96 6.05 -1.80
N LEU A 165 2.53 4.79 -1.85
CA LEU A 165 1.14 4.45 -2.20
C LEU A 165 0.18 4.83 -1.07
N GLU A 166 0.55 4.60 0.18
CA GLU A 166 -0.23 4.99 1.36
C GLU A 166 -0.43 6.50 1.40
N GLU A 167 0.63 7.28 1.15
CA GLU A 167 0.57 8.74 1.09
C GLU A 167 -0.33 9.22 -0.03
N TYR A 168 -0.18 8.65 -1.23
CA TYR A 168 -1.01 9.05 -2.36
C TYR A 168 -2.49 8.71 -2.17
N LYS A 169 -2.80 7.51 -1.65
CA LYS A 169 -4.17 7.14 -1.29
C LYS A 169 -4.77 8.14 -0.29
N PHE A 170 -4.02 8.50 0.74
CA PHE A 170 -4.47 9.46 1.75
C PHE A 170 -4.79 10.84 1.14
N GLU A 171 -3.97 11.33 0.20
CA GLU A 171 -4.26 12.56 -0.54
C GLU A 171 -5.57 12.47 -1.33
N LEU A 172 -5.83 11.32 -1.98
CA LEU A 172 -7.08 11.10 -2.73
C LEU A 172 -8.31 11.07 -1.80
N GLU A 173 -8.20 10.43 -0.63
CA GLU A 173 -9.28 10.41 0.36
C GLU A 173 -9.59 11.82 0.91
N ILE A 174 -8.56 12.66 1.14
CA ILE A 174 -8.75 14.06 1.52
C ILE A 174 -9.49 14.83 0.40
N ARG A 175 -9.07 14.66 -0.86
CA ARG A 175 -9.74 15.30 -2.01
C ARG A 175 -11.20 14.89 -2.09
N LYS A 176 -11.50 13.59 -1.99
CA LYS A 176 -12.87 13.05 -1.98
C LYS A 176 -13.71 13.66 -0.87
N SER A 177 -13.17 13.74 0.35
CA SER A 177 -13.86 14.35 1.49
C SER A 177 -14.19 15.83 1.23
N ASN A 178 -13.26 16.59 0.66
CA ASN A 178 -13.47 18.01 0.31
C ASN A 178 -14.50 18.21 -0.82
N VAL A 179 -14.56 17.29 -1.79
CA VAL A 179 -15.60 17.31 -2.84
C VAL A 179 -16.98 17.09 -2.21
N ASN A 180 -17.12 16.08 -1.36
CA ASN A 180 -18.38 15.74 -0.70
C ASN A 180 -18.94 16.89 0.17
N VAL A 181 -18.06 17.67 0.81
CA VAL A 181 -18.45 18.85 1.61
C VAL A 181 -18.94 20.02 0.74
N LYS A 182 -18.46 20.17 -0.50
CA LYS A 182 -18.88 21.25 -1.41
C LYS A 182 -20.20 20.98 -2.14
N THR A 183 -20.62 19.71 -2.18
CA THR A 183 -21.87 19.27 -2.81
C THR A 183 -23.06 19.18 -1.86
N HIS A 184 -22.88 19.59 -0.60
CA HIS A 184 -23.92 19.72 0.43
C HIS A 184 -24.05 21.18 0.88
#